data_AF-A0A953YRJ9-F1
#
_entry.id   AF-A0A953YRJ9-F1
#
_cell.length_a   1.000
_cell.length_b   1.000
_cell.length_c   1.000
_cell.angle_alpha   90.00
_cell.angle_beta   90.00
_cell.angle_gamma   90.00
#
_symmetry.space_group_name_H-M   'P 1'
#
loop_
_entity.id
_entity.type
_entity.pdbx_description
1 polymer ?
#
loop_
_entity_poly.entity_id
_entity_poly.type
_entity_poly.pdbx_seq_one_letter_code
_entity_poly.pdbx_strand_id
1 'polypeptide(L)'
;MRKTLIAFAATALLLSTFGVTQAETVYLKSGSKIVGKVLEDSAEKVRIEVEVEGGGKAVMSIDKSRIDRIEDATTFDERIKAAEDLLVLENFRAAEADFRELVRDEPKDARCRLGLAKALVGIYKYEEAVKTLEHYLLLVNQDRSSDLMLYLAEQYLHARNYRDAKKTAREAGDLYPMDKGLQATVADFLKRCDRVKSGAEQLKERETAESAERKDRIAQRKEWDEEKGNSFESVEFGQELADWTAESNPKLLLGRYLELGAERSVWNTYLAGGEPDQLQRSITRVELKMVVDETRWLEMYDHQKATLIYGWYYQLRGRYSKTFPSVTVVCTEKENGKDKEKKLSRGSWDGRRDEIIIDRFTKENRDPGRPVKRIVK
;
A
#
# COMPACT_ATOMS: atom_id res chain seq x y z
N MET A 1 -15.92 -25.97 -75.35
CA MET A 1 -16.81 -27.06 -74.87
C MET A 1 -16.05 -27.76 -73.73
N ARG A 2 -16.52 -27.96 -72.47
CA ARG A 2 -17.77 -28.56 -71.92
C ARG A 2 -18.04 -29.94 -72.55
N LYS A 3 -18.09 -31.11 -71.88
CA LYS A 3 -17.99 -31.58 -70.47
C LYS A 3 -16.96 -32.76 -70.40
N THR A 4 -16.74 -33.65 -69.40
CA THR A 4 -17.15 -33.92 -67.98
C THR A 4 -16.04 -34.83 -67.39
N LEU A 5 -15.47 -34.57 -66.20
CA LEU A 5 -15.80 -35.13 -64.86
C LEU A 5 -15.68 -36.67 -64.63
N ILE A 6 -14.76 -37.01 -63.70
CA ILE A 6 -14.90 -37.93 -62.53
C ILE A 6 -14.59 -39.45 -62.64
N ALA A 7 -14.01 -39.95 -61.52
CA ALA A 7 -13.90 -41.34 -61.01
C ALA A 7 -12.79 -42.27 -61.55
N PHE A 8 -12.13 -43.10 -60.71
CA PHE A 8 -11.86 -43.06 -59.24
C PHE A 8 -10.78 -44.11 -58.87
N ALA A 9 -10.04 -43.92 -57.77
CA ALA A 9 -9.11 -44.91 -57.14
C ALA A 9 -7.91 -45.38 -58.03
N ALA A 10 -6.81 -45.94 -57.53
CA ALA A 10 -6.13 -45.97 -56.21
C ALA A 10 -4.60 -46.14 -56.50
N THR A 11 -3.61 -46.26 -55.60
CA THR A 11 -3.54 -46.49 -54.14
C THR A 11 -2.26 -45.82 -53.61
N ALA A 12 -2.17 -45.50 -52.32
CA ALA A 12 -0.94 -44.97 -51.72
C ALA A 12 0.17 -46.03 -51.60
N LEU A 13 1.44 -45.64 -51.81
CA LEU A 13 2.63 -46.41 -51.45
C LEU A 13 3.74 -45.51 -50.86
N LEU A 14 4.43 -46.06 -49.86
CA LEU A 14 5.79 -45.71 -49.40
C LEU A 14 6.06 -44.27 -48.92
N LEU A 15 5.81 -44.03 -47.62
CA LEU A 15 6.64 -43.14 -46.78
C LEU A 15 6.99 -43.82 -45.45
N SER A 16 7.89 -44.80 -45.54
CA SER A 16 8.72 -45.35 -44.45
C SER A 16 9.96 -45.97 -45.12
N THR A 17 11.18 -45.92 -44.59
CA THR A 17 11.74 -45.46 -43.31
C THR A 17 12.64 -44.20 -43.53
N PHE A 18 13.23 -43.50 -42.55
CA PHE A 18 13.67 -43.87 -41.20
C PHE A 18 13.39 -42.77 -40.17
N GLY A 19 12.63 -43.12 -39.13
CA GLY A 19 12.68 -42.44 -37.84
C GLY A 19 13.24 -43.40 -36.80
N VAL A 20 14.17 -42.92 -35.97
CA VAL A 20 14.48 -43.60 -34.70
C VAL A 20 13.27 -43.32 -33.81
N THR A 21 12.35 -44.29 -33.72
CA THR A 21 11.12 -44.11 -32.93
C THR A 21 11.48 -44.05 -31.45
N GLN A 22 11.54 -42.83 -30.91
CA GLN A 22 11.53 -42.59 -29.48
C GLN A 22 10.18 -43.08 -28.91
N ALA A 23 10.09 -43.21 -27.59
CA ALA A 23 8.78 -43.36 -26.95
C ALA A 23 8.03 -42.01 -27.02
N GLU A 24 6.71 -42.05 -26.86
CA GLU A 24 5.83 -40.90 -26.81
C GLU A 24 5.01 -40.94 -25.50
N THR A 25 4.68 -39.77 -24.95
CA THR A 25 3.81 -39.62 -23.80
C THR A 25 2.43 -39.18 -24.29
N VAL A 26 1.45 -40.08 -24.16
CA VAL A 26 0.06 -39.82 -24.51
C VAL A 26 -0.70 -39.37 -23.26
N TYR A 27 -1.12 -38.10 -23.27
CA TYR A 27 -1.90 -37.49 -22.20
C TYR A 27 -3.39 -37.73 -22.45
N LEU A 28 -4.09 -38.31 -21.48
CA LEU A 28 -5.53 -38.53 -21.54
C LEU A 28 -6.29 -37.39 -20.84
N LYS A 29 -7.48 -37.07 -21.35
CA LYS A 29 -8.41 -36.08 -20.75
C LYS A 29 -8.90 -36.43 -19.34
N SER A 30 -8.57 -37.63 -18.83
CA SER A 30 -8.75 -38.04 -17.44
C SER A 30 -7.61 -37.58 -16.50
N GLY A 31 -6.59 -36.87 -17.01
CA GLY A 31 -5.37 -36.52 -16.27
C GLY A 31 -4.37 -37.67 -16.14
N SER A 32 -4.60 -38.78 -16.84
CA SER A 32 -3.71 -39.97 -16.84
C SER A 32 -2.73 -39.88 -18.00
N LYS A 33 -1.47 -40.26 -17.79
CA LYS A 33 -0.45 -40.36 -18.86
C LYS A 33 -0.07 -41.81 -19.14
N ILE A 34 0.22 -42.12 -20.40
CA ILE A 34 0.73 -43.42 -20.85
C ILE A 34 2.01 -43.16 -21.65
N VAL A 35 3.11 -43.81 -21.28
CA VAL A 35 4.39 -43.71 -21.98
C VAL A 35 4.63 -45.01 -22.75
N GLY A 36 4.97 -44.89 -24.03
CA GLY A 36 5.26 -46.03 -24.88
C GLY A 36 5.47 -45.61 -26.33
N LYS A 37 5.90 -46.53 -27.19
CA LYS A 37 6.11 -46.24 -28.61
C LYS A 37 4.77 -46.22 -29.34
N VAL A 38 4.39 -45.10 -29.97
CA VAL A 38 3.25 -45.12 -30.89
C VAL A 38 3.58 -45.97 -32.12
N LEU A 39 2.67 -46.89 -32.44
CA LEU A 39 2.74 -47.78 -33.61
C LEU A 39 1.85 -47.29 -34.76
N GLU A 40 0.79 -46.56 -34.43
CA GLU A 40 -0.21 -46.05 -35.37
C GLU A 40 -0.92 -44.85 -34.74
N ASP A 41 -0.87 -43.70 -35.42
CA ASP A 41 -1.75 -42.57 -35.12
C ASP A 41 -2.77 -42.39 -36.27
N SER A 42 -4.06 -42.53 -35.97
CA SER A 42 -5.14 -42.40 -36.94
C SER A 42 -6.13 -41.29 -36.52
N ALA A 43 -7.14 -41.03 -37.35
CA ALA A 43 -8.19 -40.07 -37.02
C ALA A 43 -9.06 -40.52 -35.82
N GLU A 44 -9.25 -41.83 -35.62
CA GLU A 44 -10.14 -42.38 -34.60
C GLU A 44 -9.41 -42.92 -33.36
N LYS A 45 -8.22 -43.51 -33.55
CA LYS A 45 -7.50 -44.26 -32.51
C LYS A 45 -5.98 -44.08 -32.62
N VAL A 46 -5.32 -44.21 -31.48
CA VAL A 46 -3.86 -44.36 -31.36
C VAL A 46 -3.55 -45.78 -30.89
N ARG A 47 -2.49 -46.40 -31.40
CA ARG A 47 -1.92 -47.64 -30.87
C ARG A 47 -0.55 -47.39 -30.26
N ILE A 48 -0.34 -47.87 -29.04
CA ILE A 48 0.88 -47.68 -28.26
C ILE A 48 1.43 -49.03 -27.83
N GLU A 49 2.70 -49.29 -28.10
CA GLU A 49 3.48 -50.37 -27.47
C GLU A 49 4.03 -49.87 -26.13
N VAL A 50 3.53 -50.43 -25.03
CA VAL A 50 3.98 -50.16 -23.66
C VAL A 50 4.75 -51.35 -23.12
N GLU A 51 5.74 -51.09 -22.25
CA GLU A 51 6.36 -52.16 -21.45
C GLU A 51 5.47 -52.50 -20.25
N VAL A 52 5.56 -53.75 -19.79
CA VAL A 52 4.71 -54.30 -18.72
C VAL A 52 5.61 -54.87 -17.61
N GLU A 53 5.19 -54.72 -16.36
CA GLU A 53 5.88 -55.32 -15.21
C GLU A 53 6.12 -56.82 -15.45
N GLY A 54 7.38 -57.26 -15.33
CA GLY A 54 7.84 -58.59 -15.75
C GLY A 54 8.62 -58.62 -17.08
N GLY A 55 8.82 -57.47 -17.75
CA GLY A 55 9.67 -57.36 -18.94
C GLY A 55 8.98 -57.78 -20.25
N GLY A 56 7.64 -57.73 -20.27
CA GLY A 56 6.84 -57.96 -21.47
C GLY A 56 6.54 -56.66 -22.23
N LYS A 57 5.98 -56.80 -23.44
CA LYS A 57 5.43 -55.69 -24.22
C LYS A 57 3.94 -55.94 -24.50
N ALA A 58 3.12 -54.90 -24.38
CA ALA A 58 1.70 -54.93 -24.69
C ALA A 58 1.34 -53.81 -25.67
N VAL A 59 0.45 -54.10 -26.63
CA VAL A 59 -0.09 -53.07 -27.53
C VAL A 59 -1.46 -52.65 -27.05
N MET A 60 -1.57 -51.40 -26.61
CA MET A 60 -2.83 -50.76 -26.22
C MET A 60 -3.41 -49.98 -27.41
N SER A 61 -4.74 -49.87 -27.47
CA SER A 61 -5.42 -48.99 -28.44
C SER A 61 -6.38 -48.05 -27.71
N ILE A 62 -6.28 -46.76 -28.01
CA ILE A 62 -6.95 -45.68 -27.30
C ILE A 62 -7.71 -44.82 -28.30
N ASP A 63 -9.00 -44.56 -28.06
CA ASP A 63 -9.79 -43.67 -28.90
C ASP A 63 -9.30 -42.22 -28.78
N LYS A 64 -9.05 -41.57 -29.91
CA LYS A 64 -8.44 -40.23 -29.97
C LYS A 64 -9.33 -39.13 -29.35
N SER A 65 -10.62 -39.40 -29.20
CA SER A 65 -11.55 -38.59 -28.40
C SER A 65 -11.14 -38.47 -26.93
N ARG A 66 -10.49 -39.50 -26.36
CA ARG A 66 -10.02 -39.58 -24.96
C ARG A 66 -8.65 -38.94 -24.74
N ILE A 67 -7.88 -38.74 -25.80
CA ILE A 67 -6.54 -38.15 -25.77
C ILE A 67 -6.67 -36.63 -25.75
N ASP A 68 -5.86 -35.97 -24.94
CA ASP A 68 -5.74 -34.51 -24.92
C ASP A 68 -4.64 -34.08 -25.90
N ARG A 69 -3.44 -34.63 -25.73
CA ARG A 69 -2.26 -34.39 -26.58
C ARG A 69 -1.27 -35.56 -26.54
N ILE A 70 -0.34 -35.55 -27.47
CA ILE A 70 0.77 -36.51 -27.59
C ILE A 70 2.05 -35.67 -27.70
N GLU A 71 3.07 -36.06 -26.94
CA GLU A 71 4.38 -35.39 -26.90
C GLU A 71 5.47 -36.46 -26.99
N ASP A 72 6.66 -36.13 -27.51
CA ASP A 72 7.81 -37.02 -27.44
C ASP A 72 8.10 -37.36 -25.97
N ALA A 73 8.40 -38.63 -25.65
CA ALA A 73 8.75 -39.03 -24.29
C ALA A 73 10.19 -38.63 -23.97
N THR A 74 10.38 -37.34 -23.73
CA THR A 74 11.56 -36.80 -23.06
C THR A 74 11.80 -37.57 -21.77
N THR A 75 13.02 -38.08 -21.60
CA THR A 75 13.45 -38.78 -20.39
C THR A 75 13.34 -37.87 -19.17
N PHE A 76 13.33 -38.46 -17.97
CA PHE A 76 13.24 -37.69 -16.73
C PHE A 76 14.39 -36.69 -16.59
N ASP A 77 15.61 -37.07 -17.00
CA ASP A 77 16.78 -36.18 -17.01
C ASP A 77 16.70 -35.08 -18.07
N GLU A 78 16.11 -35.33 -19.25
CA GLU A 78 15.85 -34.28 -20.26
C GLU A 78 14.79 -33.27 -19.77
N ARG A 79 13.77 -33.73 -19.04
CA ARG A 79 12.76 -32.85 -18.41
C ARG A 79 13.36 -32.02 -17.28
N ILE A 80 14.24 -32.60 -16.46
CA ILE A 80 15.04 -31.83 -15.48
C ILE A 80 15.84 -30.75 -16.21
N LYS A 81 16.59 -31.13 -17.26
CA LYS A 81 17.42 -30.19 -18.00
C LYS A 81 16.60 -29.05 -18.61
N ALA A 82 15.44 -29.31 -19.20
CA ALA A 82 14.55 -28.28 -19.72
C ALA A 82 14.10 -27.29 -18.62
N ALA A 83 13.78 -27.80 -17.42
CA ALA A 83 13.44 -26.97 -16.26
C ALA A 83 14.65 -26.19 -15.70
N GLU A 84 15.87 -26.73 -15.80
CA GLU A 84 17.12 -26.03 -15.48
C GLU A 84 17.46 -24.94 -16.51
N ASP A 85 17.27 -25.20 -17.80
CA ASP A 85 17.43 -24.21 -18.88
C ASP A 85 16.44 -23.03 -18.68
N LEU A 86 15.22 -23.30 -18.19
CA LEU A 86 14.26 -22.25 -17.79
C LEU A 86 14.72 -21.40 -16.57
N LEU A 87 15.53 -21.95 -15.65
CA LEU A 87 16.16 -21.15 -14.59
C LEU A 87 17.28 -20.26 -15.15
N VAL A 88 18.07 -20.76 -16.11
CA VAL A 88 19.14 -20.00 -16.78
C VAL A 88 18.58 -18.86 -17.62
N LEU A 89 17.38 -19.03 -18.18
CA LEU A 89 16.62 -18.01 -18.90
C LEU A 89 15.79 -17.08 -17.99
N GLU A 90 15.98 -17.15 -16.67
CA GLU A 90 15.22 -16.39 -15.63
C GLU A 90 13.68 -16.55 -15.71
N ASN A 91 13.18 -17.57 -16.41
CA ASN A 91 11.75 -17.88 -16.52
C ASN A 91 11.25 -18.68 -15.31
N PHE A 92 11.45 -18.09 -14.13
CA PHE A 92 11.24 -18.74 -12.83
C PHE A 92 9.80 -19.24 -12.63
N ARG A 93 8.79 -18.66 -13.31
CA ARG A 93 7.39 -19.13 -13.24
C ARG A 93 7.15 -20.42 -14.02
N ALA A 94 7.79 -20.60 -15.18
CA ALA A 94 7.72 -21.85 -15.93
C ALA A 94 8.53 -22.94 -15.21
N ALA A 95 9.75 -22.62 -14.79
CA ALA A 95 10.57 -23.52 -13.97
C ALA A 95 9.86 -23.97 -12.68
N GLU A 96 9.10 -23.08 -12.00
CA GLU A 96 8.29 -23.46 -10.84
C GLU A 96 7.25 -24.54 -11.18
N ALA A 97 6.54 -24.40 -12.29
CA ALA A 97 5.54 -25.36 -12.72
C ALA A 97 6.17 -26.72 -13.04
N ASP A 98 7.22 -26.71 -13.86
CA ASP A 98 7.88 -27.93 -14.34
C ASP A 98 8.57 -28.68 -13.18
N PHE A 99 9.27 -27.99 -12.29
CA PHE A 99 9.84 -28.63 -11.10
C PHE A 99 8.77 -29.09 -10.09
N ARG A 100 7.59 -28.44 -10.00
CA ARG A 100 6.46 -28.99 -9.22
C ARG A 100 5.92 -30.29 -9.82
N GLU A 101 5.97 -30.48 -11.14
CA GLU A 101 5.63 -31.77 -11.75
C GLU A 101 6.72 -32.82 -11.55
N LEU A 102 8.00 -32.46 -11.74
CA LEU A 102 9.12 -33.37 -11.53
C LEU A 102 9.20 -33.88 -10.07
N VAL A 103 8.94 -33.01 -9.08
CA VAL A 103 8.88 -33.38 -7.65
C VAL A 103 7.61 -34.18 -7.29
N ARG A 104 6.58 -34.22 -8.15
CA ARG A 104 5.44 -35.15 -8.02
C ARG A 104 5.74 -36.51 -8.65
N ASP A 105 6.38 -36.51 -9.81
CA ASP A 105 6.78 -37.73 -10.53
C ASP A 105 7.81 -38.53 -9.72
N GLU A 106 8.89 -37.89 -9.26
CA GLU A 106 9.92 -38.51 -8.42
C GLU A 106 10.19 -37.69 -7.13
N PRO A 107 9.39 -37.91 -6.06
CA PRO A 107 9.52 -37.16 -4.81
C PRO A 107 10.86 -37.33 -4.08
N LYS A 108 11.71 -38.28 -4.51
CA LYS A 108 13.04 -38.54 -3.94
C LYS A 108 14.20 -37.97 -4.78
N ASP A 109 13.95 -37.46 -5.98
CA ASP A 109 15.01 -36.79 -6.74
C ASP A 109 15.37 -35.44 -6.07
N ALA A 110 16.63 -35.31 -5.67
CA ALA A 110 17.12 -34.16 -4.95
C ALA A 110 17.35 -32.95 -5.88
N ARG A 111 17.74 -33.18 -7.15
CA ARG A 111 17.97 -32.13 -8.16
C ARG A 111 16.69 -31.35 -8.42
N CYS A 112 15.58 -32.07 -8.57
CA CYS A 112 14.24 -31.51 -8.77
C CYS A 112 13.81 -30.60 -7.61
N ARG A 113 14.15 -30.96 -6.37
CA ARG A 113 13.87 -30.12 -5.18
C ARG A 113 14.76 -28.88 -5.14
N LEU A 114 16.03 -28.99 -5.47
CA LEU A 114 16.93 -27.82 -5.57
C LEU A 114 16.51 -26.87 -6.70
N GLY A 115 16.09 -27.42 -7.85
CA GLY A 115 15.50 -26.66 -8.97
C GLY A 115 14.23 -25.92 -8.57
N LEU A 116 13.29 -26.60 -7.91
CA LEU A 116 12.08 -25.98 -7.37
C LEU A 116 12.41 -24.86 -6.38
N ALA A 117 13.36 -25.07 -5.47
CA ALA A 117 13.79 -24.04 -4.53
C ALA A 117 14.35 -22.80 -5.24
N LYS A 118 15.22 -22.97 -6.24
CA LYS A 118 15.75 -21.86 -7.05
C LYS A 118 14.64 -21.11 -7.78
N ALA A 119 13.67 -21.81 -8.37
CA ALA A 119 12.50 -21.20 -9.02
C ALA A 119 11.68 -20.37 -8.03
N LEU A 120 11.40 -20.92 -6.83
CA LEU A 120 10.65 -20.25 -5.77
C LEU A 120 11.35 -18.97 -5.26
N VAL A 121 12.70 -18.97 -5.17
CA VAL A 121 13.49 -17.78 -4.84
C VAL A 121 13.39 -16.72 -5.95
N GLY A 122 13.49 -17.12 -7.22
CA GLY A 122 13.37 -16.20 -8.37
C GLY A 122 11.99 -15.54 -8.52
N ILE A 123 10.94 -16.10 -7.89
CA ILE A 123 9.60 -15.49 -7.78
C ILE A 123 9.28 -14.98 -6.37
N TYR A 124 10.30 -14.75 -5.52
CA TYR A 124 10.20 -14.15 -4.19
C TYR A 124 9.33 -14.93 -3.16
N LYS A 125 9.08 -16.23 -3.38
CA LYS A 125 8.34 -17.12 -2.44
C LYS A 125 9.28 -17.73 -1.40
N TYR A 126 9.96 -16.90 -0.62
CA TYR A 126 11.04 -17.31 0.27
C TYR A 126 10.64 -18.37 1.30
N GLU A 127 9.43 -18.29 1.88
CA GLU A 127 8.93 -19.24 2.88
C GLU A 127 8.64 -20.64 2.30
N GLU A 128 8.36 -20.74 0.99
CA GLU A 128 8.18 -22.01 0.29
C GLU A 128 9.53 -22.55 -0.22
N ALA A 129 10.43 -21.66 -0.66
CA ALA A 129 11.81 -22.01 -0.99
C ALA A 129 12.57 -22.60 0.21
N VAL A 130 12.47 -21.98 1.38
CA VAL A 130 13.05 -22.48 2.65
C VAL A 130 12.63 -23.93 2.90
N LYS A 131 11.32 -24.22 2.91
CA LYS A 131 10.79 -25.58 3.14
C LYS A 131 11.27 -26.59 2.10
N THR A 132 11.41 -26.13 0.86
CA THR A 132 11.91 -26.98 -0.24
C THR A 132 13.41 -27.29 -0.07
N LEU A 133 14.20 -26.34 0.42
CA LEU A 133 15.62 -26.52 0.78
C LEU A 133 15.82 -27.37 2.05
N GLU A 134 14.97 -27.22 3.07
CA GLU A 134 14.93 -28.11 4.23
C GLU A 134 14.70 -29.57 3.78
N HIS A 135 13.70 -29.81 2.92
CA HIS A 135 13.44 -31.13 2.35
C HIS A 135 14.59 -31.65 1.46
N TYR A 136 15.27 -30.77 0.72
CA TYR A 136 16.47 -31.13 -0.05
C TYR A 136 17.61 -31.60 0.88
N LEU A 137 17.91 -30.87 1.96
CA LEU A 137 18.94 -31.22 2.95
C LEU A 137 18.66 -32.54 3.70
N LEU A 138 17.39 -32.98 3.79
CA LEU A 138 17.03 -34.30 4.31
C LEU A 138 17.39 -35.43 3.34
N LEU A 139 17.41 -35.18 2.02
CA LEU A 139 17.82 -36.16 1.01
C LEU A 139 19.34 -36.21 0.86
N VAL A 140 20.02 -35.05 0.72
CA VAL A 140 21.49 -34.95 0.58
C VAL A 140 22.22 -34.93 1.92
N ASN A 141 21.73 -35.68 2.92
CA ASN A 141 22.16 -35.53 4.32
C ASN A 141 23.64 -35.90 4.58
N GLN A 142 24.28 -36.65 3.68
CA GLN A 142 25.72 -36.98 3.75
C GLN A 142 26.61 -35.95 3.02
N ASP A 143 26.06 -35.22 2.04
CA ASP A 143 26.78 -34.29 1.16
C ASP A 143 26.40 -32.82 1.43
N ARG A 144 26.21 -32.46 2.71
CA ARG A 144 25.88 -31.08 3.11
C ARG A 144 27.08 -30.16 2.89
N SER A 145 27.04 -29.33 1.85
CA SER A 145 28.03 -28.27 1.63
C SER A 145 27.73 -27.01 2.45
N SER A 146 28.78 -26.30 2.85
CA SER A 146 28.73 -24.97 3.48
C SER A 146 27.89 -23.98 2.68
N ASP A 147 28.06 -24.00 1.37
CA ASP A 147 27.53 -22.99 0.45
C ASP A 147 26.01 -23.14 0.30
N LEU A 148 25.51 -24.38 0.31
CA LEU A 148 24.09 -24.71 0.36
C LEU A 148 23.46 -24.26 1.67
N MET A 149 24.17 -24.42 2.79
CA MET A 149 23.69 -24.00 4.11
C MET A 149 23.69 -22.47 4.25
N LEU A 150 24.68 -21.78 3.69
CA LEU A 150 24.67 -20.32 3.55
C LEU A 150 23.54 -19.83 2.62
N TYR A 151 23.28 -20.53 1.51
CA TYR A 151 22.17 -20.23 0.61
C TYR A 151 20.80 -20.37 1.28
N LEU A 152 20.60 -21.41 2.10
CA LEU A 152 19.41 -21.55 2.94
C LEU A 152 19.34 -20.46 4.03
N ALA A 153 20.46 -20.11 4.66
CA ALA A 153 20.51 -19.01 5.62
C ALA A 153 20.06 -17.67 4.98
N GLU A 154 20.47 -17.40 3.73
CA GLU A 154 20.00 -16.27 2.94
C GLU A 154 18.47 -16.29 2.75
N GLN A 155 17.88 -17.45 2.43
CA GLN A 155 16.43 -17.56 2.23
C GLN A 155 15.65 -17.37 3.54
N TYR A 156 16.18 -17.87 4.67
CA TYR A 156 15.62 -17.56 5.99
C TYR A 156 15.69 -16.06 6.30
N LEU A 157 16.78 -15.36 5.93
CA LEU A 157 16.94 -13.92 6.12
C LEU A 157 15.92 -13.13 5.30
N HIS A 158 15.68 -13.52 4.04
CA HIS A 158 14.63 -12.93 3.19
C HIS A 158 13.22 -13.19 3.75
N ALA A 159 12.94 -14.42 4.22
CA ALA A 159 11.73 -14.79 4.95
C ALA A 159 11.63 -14.19 6.37
N ARG A 160 12.52 -13.25 6.73
CA ARG A 160 12.63 -12.57 8.04
C ARG A 160 12.80 -13.49 9.25
N ASN A 161 13.12 -14.77 9.05
CA ASN A 161 13.45 -15.72 10.12
C ASN A 161 14.93 -15.56 10.54
N TYR A 162 15.21 -14.44 11.22
CA TYR A 162 16.55 -14.12 11.73
C TYR A 162 17.10 -15.15 12.73
N ARG A 163 16.25 -15.98 13.35
CA ARG A 163 16.67 -17.03 14.27
C ARG A 163 17.36 -18.15 13.50
N ASP A 164 16.65 -18.73 12.54
CA ASP A 164 17.13 -19.92 11.87
C ASP A 164 18.14 -19.59 10.76
N ALA A 165 18.06 -18.38 10.16
CA ALA A 165 19.15 -17.82 9.34
C ALA A 165 20.50 -17.85 10.08
N LYS A 166 20.54 -17.34 11.32
CA LYS A 166 21.76 -17.35 12.15
C LYS A 166 22.16 -18.73 12.67
N LYS A 167 21.21 -19.66 12.78
CA LYS A 167 21.47 -21.05 13.18
C LYS A 167 22.17 -21.78 12.04
N THR A 168 21.56 -21.81 10.86
CA THR A 168 22.09 -22.52 9.69
C THR A 168 23.41 -21.90 9.18
N ALA A 169 23.59 -20.58 9.29
CA ALA A 169 24.88 -19.96 8.98
C ALA A 169 26.02 -20.39 9.93
N ARG A 170 25.74 -20.64 11.21
CA ARG A 170 26.74 -21.19 12.14
C ARG A 170 27.03 -22.65 11.82
N GLU A 171 25.98 -23.45 11.64
CA GLU A 171 26.10 -24.87 11.27
C GLU A 171 26.92 -25.04 9.97
N ALA A 172 26.81 -24.10 9.01
CA ALA A 172 27.65 -24.06 7.82
C ALA A 172 29.14 -23.86 8.14
N GLY A 173 29.47 -22.95 9.06
CA GLY A 173 30.84 -22.73 9.56
C GLY A 173 31.37 -23.88 10.40
N ASP A 174 30.50 -24.57 11.14
CA ASP A 174 30.86 -25.73 11.98
C ASP A 174 31.30 -26.95 11.14
N LEU A 175 30.93 -27.02 9.85
CA LEU A 175 31.43 -28.03 8.90
C LEU A 175 32.93 -27.88 8.62
N TYR A 176 33.45 -26.65 8.54
CA TYR A 176 34.86 -26.36 8.28
C TYR A 176 35.41 -25.29 9.24
N PRO A 177 35.63 -25.62 10.54
CA PRO A 177 36.04 -24.65 11.56
C PRO A 177 37.40 -23.99 11.29
N MET A 178 38.25 -24.63 10.49
CA MET A 178 39.60 -24.15 10.15
C MET A 178 39.65 -23.28 8.89
N ASP A 179 38.57 -23.23 8.08
CA ASP A 179 38.51 -22.36 6.90
C ASP A 179 38.21 -20.91 7.30
N LYS A 180 39.26 -20.09 7.36
CA LYS A 180 39.18 -18.68 7.69
C LYS A 180 38.33 -17.86 6.71
N GLY A 181 38.21 -18.28 5.44
CA GLY A 181 37.35 -17.63 4.45
C GLY A 181 35.88 -17.88 4.74
N LEU A 182 35.51 -19.13 5.02
CA LEU A 182 34.17 -19.49 5.45
C LEU A 182 33.82 -18.83 6.79
N GLN A 183 34.69 -18.88 7.80
CA GLN A 183 34.45 -18.23 9.10
C GLN A 183 34.24 -16.71 8.96
N ALA A 184 35.00 -16.04 8.08
CA ALA A 184 34.80 -14.61 7.80
C ALA A 184 33.44 -14.35 7.13
N THR A 185 33.03 -15.20 6.18
CA THR A 185 31.76 -15.13 5.46
C THR A 185 30.57 -15.31 6.42
N VAL A 186 30.62 -16.33 7.28
CA VAL A 186 29.64 -16.56 8.36
C VAL A 186 29.59 -15.36 9.32
N ALA A 187 30.74 -14.82 9.73
CA ALA A 187 30.81 -13.69 10.65
C ALA A 187 30.19 -12.40 10.07
N ASP A 188 30.33 -12.13 8.76
CA ASP A 188 29.65 -10.99 8.12
C ASP A 188 28.15 -11.25 7.94
N PHE A 189 27.77 -12.46 7.51
CA PHE A 189 26.37 -12.87 7.41
C PHE A 189 25.61 -12.65 8.73
N LEU A 190 26.20 -13.06 9.87
CA LEU A 190 25.61 -12.86 11.20
C LEU A 190 25.42 -11.37 11.55
N LYS A 191 26.40 -10.51 11.26
CA LYS A 191 26.29 -9.05 11.46
C LYS A 191 25.19 -8.43 10.60
N ARG A 192 25.07 -8.88 9.34
CA ARG A 192 24.02 -8.42 8.42
C ARG A 192 22.63 -8.82 8.94
N CYS A 193 22.46 -10.03 9.48
CA CYS A 193 21.22 -10.44 10.15
C CYS A 193 20.84 -9.54 11.33
N ASP A 194 21.80 -9.14 12.17
CA ASP A 194 21.54 -8.19 13.27
C ASP A 194 21.11 -6.80 12.76
N ARG A 195 21.78 -6.26 11.74
CA ARG A 195 21.45 -4.97 11.13
C ARG A 195 20.06 -4.95 10.48
N VAL A 196 19.66 -6.04 9.81
CA VAL A 196 18.33 -6.13 9.18
C VAL A 196 17.24 -6.31 10.25
N LYS A 197 17.49 -7.13 11.28
CA LYS A 197 16.56 -7.31 12.40
C LYS A 197 16.29 -5.99 13.13
N SER A 198 17.33 -5.26 13.54
CA SER A 198 17.16 -4.01 14.30
C SER A 198 16.48 -2.91 13.49
N GLY A 199 16.78 -2.78 12.19
CA GLY A 199 16.07 -1.85 11.30
C GLY A 199 14.58 -2.18 11.14
N ALA A 200 14.23 -3.47 11.06
CA ALA A 200 12.84 -3.92 11.00
C ALA A 200 12.08 -3.71 12.33
N GLU A 201 12.76 -3.85 13.47
CA GLU A 201 12.18 -3.56 14.79
C GLU A 201 11.96 -2.05 14.98
N GLN A 202 12.93 -1.20 14.64
CA GLN A 202 12.79 0.26 14.68
C GLN A 202 11.67 0.79 13.78
N LEU A 203 11.48 0.21 12.58
CA LEU A 203 10.37 0.59 11.70
C LEU A 203 9.02 0.25 12.35
N LYS A 204 8.89 -0.96 12.91
CA LYS A 204 7.67 -1.40 13.59
C LYS A 204 7.37 -0.55 14.83
N GLU A 205 8.39 -0.19 15.61
CA GLU A 205 8.26 0.71 16.75
C GLU A 205 7.69 2.08 16.32
N ARG A 206 8.21 2.67 15.23
CA ARG A 206 7.67 3.90 14.64
C ARG A 206 6.22 3.76 14.18
N GLU A 207 5.90 2.71 13.42
CA GLU A 207 4.52 2.43 12.98
C GLU A 207 3.56 2.31 14.19
N THR A 208 3.99 1.69 15.29
CA THR A 208 3.17 1.63 16.52
C THR A 208 3.08 2.95 17.26
N ALA A 209 4.13 3.78 17.27
CA ALA A 209 4.14 5.10 17.87
C ALA A 209 3.23 6.07 17.09
N GLU A 210 3.37 6.15 15.76
CA GLU A 210 2.51 6.93 14.88
C GLU A 210 1.04 6.46 14.97
N SER A 211 0.79 5.15 15.07
CA SER A 211 -0.55 4.62 15.30
C SER A 211 -1.11 4.94 16.69
N ALA A 212 -0.27 5.11 17.72
CA ALA A 212 -0.69 5.49 19.06
C ALA A 212 -0.97 6.99 19.14
N GLU A 213 -0.07 7.82 18.61
CA GLU A 213 -0.25 9.27 18.52
C GLU A 213 -1.50 9.62 17.70
N ARG A 214 -1.72 8.97 16.55
CA ARG A 214 -2.94 9.17 15.76
C ARG A 214 -4.22 8.81 16.53
N LYS A 215 -4.19 7.79 17.40
CA LYS A 215 -5.34 7.45 18.27
C LYS A 215 -5.57 8.51 19.32
N ASP A 216 -4.50 9.07 19.91
CA ASP A 216 -4.59 10.16 20.88
C ASP A 216 -5.15 11.43 20.24
N ARG A 217 -4.65 11.83 19.05
CA ARG A 217 -5.20 12.94 18.27
C ARG A 217 -6.68 12.73 17.90
N ILE A 218 -7.12 11.50 17.64
CA ILE A 218 -8.55 11.18 17.44
C ILE A 218 -9.33 11.29 18.75
N ALA A 219 -8.79 10.85 19.89
CA ALA A 219 -9.44 10.96 21.19
C ALA A 219 -9.65 12.43 21.59
N GLN A 220 -8.59 13.24 21.55
CA GLN A 220 -8.62 14.68 21.81
C GLN A 220 -9.65 15.42 20.92
N ARG A 221 -9.78 15.01 19.65
CA ARG A 221 -10.75 15.59 18.70
C ARG A 221 -12.18 15.06 18.88
N LYS A 222 -12.36 13.88 19.52
CA LYS A 222 -13.67 13.24 19.74
C LYS A 222 -14.29 13.59 21.09
N GLU A 223 -13.50 14.01 22.07
CA GLU A 223 -14.00 14.62 23.32
C GLU A 223 -14.58 16.03 23.07
N TRP A 224 -14.45 16.56 21.85
CA TRP A 224 -14.91 17.89 21.48
C TRP A 224 -16.36 17.91 20.93
N ASP A 225 -17.05 19.00 21.25
CA ASP A 225 -18.51 19.12 21.18
C ASP A 225 -19.00 19.67 19.82
N GLU A 226 -19.64 18.81 19.02
CA GLU A 226 -20.25 19.18 17.73
C GLU A 226 -21.31 20.29 17.87
N GLU A 227 -21.98 20.40 19.02
CA GLU A 227 -23.07 21.37 19.27
C GLU A 227 -22.59 22.83 19.20
N LYS A 228 -21.27 23.08 19.25
CA LYS A 228 -20.68 24.43 19.21
C LYS A 228 -20.00 24.80 17.89
N GLY A 229 -19.92 23.89 16.91
CA GLY A 229 -19.53 24.21 15.52
C GLY A 229 -18.11 24.76 15.28
N ASN A 230 -17.26 24.79 16.30
CA ASN A 230 -15.88 25.26 16.24
C ASN A 230 -14.92 24.05 16.28
N SER A 231 -13.81 24.10 15.54
CA SER A 231 -12.76 23.08 15.66
C SER A 231 -11.80 23.42 16.81
N PHE A 232 -11.03 22.43 17.26
CA PHE A 232 -9.96 22.65 18.26
C PHE A 232 -9.05 23.84 17.88
N GLU A 233 -8.54 23.84 16.64
CA GLU A 233 -7.71 24.93 16.08
C GLU A 233 -8.41 26.30 16.09
N SER A 234 -9.73 26.33 15.91
CA SER A 234 -10.48 27.59 15.88
C SER A 234 -10.77 28.13 17.29
N VAL A 235 -10.89 27.25 18.29
CA VAL A 235 -11.00 27.66 19.70
C VAL A 235 -9.65 28.07 20.28
N GLU A 236 -8.58 27.36 19.96
CA GLU A 236 -7.20 27.69 20.34
C GLU A 236 -6.80 29.06 19.75
N PHE A 237 -6.92 29.25 18.43
CA PHE A 237 -6.59 30.55 17.82
C PHE A 237 -7.59 31.66 18.22
N GLY A 238 -8.85 31.31 18.47
CA GLY A 238 -9.81 32.23 19.06
C GLY A 238 -9.41 32.71 20.46
N GLN A 239 -8.82 31.84 21.29
CA GLN A 239 -8.27 32.16 22.60
C GLN A 239 -7.02 33.04 22.46
N GLU A 240 -6.06 32.71 21.60
CA GLU A 240 -4.87 33.56 21.30
C GLU A 240 -5.28 35.02 20.99
N LEU A 241 -6.26 35.20 20.10
CA LEU A 241 -6.76 36.53 19.70
C LEU A 241 -7.47 37.28 20.85
N ALA A 242 -8.11 36.55 21.77
CA ALA A 242 -8.77 37.14 22.92
C ALA A 242 -7.77 37.54 24.01
N ASP A 243 -6.72 36.77 24.25
CA ASP A 243 -5.69 37.11 25.24
C ASP A 243 -4.88 38.34 24.79
N TRP A 244 -4.45 38.38 23.52
CA TRP A 244 -3.86 39.58 22.91
C TRP A 244 -4.73 40.84 23.06
N THR A 245 -6.06 40.67 22.96
CA THR A 245 -7.01 41.76 23.20
C THR A 245 -7.09 42.12 24.69
N ALA A 246 -7.07 41.13 25.58
CA ALA A 246 -7.17 41.31 27.02
C ALA A 246 -5.92 41.98 27.61
N GLU A 247 -4.72 41.72 27.09
CA GLU A 247 -3.51 42.48 27.41
C GLU A 247 -3.69 43.98 27.17
N SER A 248 -4.37 44.35 26.08
CA SER A 248 -4.61 45.74 25.69
C SER A 248 -5.87 46.37 26.34
N ASN A 249 -6.90 45.57 26.63
CA ASN A 249 -8.16 46.03 27.22
C ASN A 249 -8.87 44.88 27.98
N PRO A 250 -8.47 44.57 29.24
CA PRO A 250 -8.79 43.32 29.94
C PRO A 250 -10.25 43.15 30.38
N LYS A 251 -11.14 44.08 30.00
CA LYS A 251 -12.57 44.04 30.30
C LYS A 251 -13.45 44.29 29.07
N LEU A 252 -12.87 44.37 27.87
CA LEU A 252 -13.64 44.63 26.64
C LEU A 252 -14.36 43.38 26.14
N LEU A 253 -13.70 42.22 26.19
CA LEU A 253 -14.26 40.95 25.70
C LEU A 253 -15.07 40.24 26.79
N LEU A 254 -16.23 39.74 26.37
CA LEU A 254 -17.11 38.85 27.14
C LEU A 254 -17.15 37.43 26.54
N GLY A 255 -16.70 37.27 25.29
CA GLY A 255 -16.69 35.99 24.60
C GLY A 255 -16.14 36.11 23.17
N ARG A 256 -15.96 34.96 22.52
CA ARG A 256 -15.39 34.84 21.16
C ARG A 256 -15.91 33.57 20.49
N TYR A 257 -15.90 33.55 19.16
CA TYR A 257 -16.33 32.42 18.35
C TYR A 257 -15.63 32.50 16.98
N LEU A 258 -15.05 31.42 16.48
CA LEU A 258 -14.31 31.41 15.22
C LEU A 258 -14.75 30.23 14.34
N GLU A 259 -15.53 30.55 13.32
CA GLU A 259 -16.03 29.57 12.36
C GLU A 259 -15.01 29.36 11.22
N LEU A 260 -14.64 28.11 10.95
CA LEU A 260 -13.77 27.73 9.84
C LEU A 260 -14.56 26.89 8.83
N GLY A 261 -14.62 27.35 7.57
CA GLY A 261 -15.22 26.61 6.47
C GLY A 261 -14.17 25.93 5.61
N ALA A 262 -14.31 24.62 5.42
CA ALA A 262 -13.45 23.78 4.58
C ALA A 262 -14.31 22.68 3.91
N GLU A 263 -13.74 21.94 2.96
CA GLU A 263 -14.46 20.84 2.32
C GLU A 263 -14.74 19.70 3.32
N ARG A 264 -15.95 19.11 3.25
CA ARG A 264 -16.36 18.04 4.18
C ARG A 264 -15.45 16.81 4.13
N SER A 265 -14.83 16.53 2.98
CA SER A 265 -13.84 15.46 2.83
C SER A 265 -12.60 15.70 3.72
N VAL A 266 -12.08 16.93 3.75
CA VAL A 266 -10.92 17.30 4.57
C VAL A 266 -11.28 17.36 6.05
N TRP A 267 -12.47 17.85 6.41
CA TRP A 267 -12.98 17.75 7.78
C TRP A 267 -13.06 16.29 8.26
N ASN A 268 -13.60 15.39 7.45
CA ASN A 268 -13.64 13.96 7.79
C ASN A 268 -12.23 13.36 7.97
N THR A 269 -11.28 13.69 7.08
CA THR A 269 -9.87 13.26 7.20
C THR A 269 -9.21 13.80 8.48
N TYR A 270 -9.48 15.05 8.84
CA TYR A 270 -8.98 15.67 10.08
C TYR A 270 -9.54 14.98 11.32
N LEU A 271 -10.86 14.78 11.39
CA LEU A 271 -11.51 14.07 12.50
C LEU A 271 -11.05 12.60 12.60
N ALA A 272 -10.68 11.97 11.47
CA ALA A 272 -10.01 10.67 11.41
C ALA A 272 -8.50 10.71 11.76
N GLY A 273 -8.03 11.77 12.42
CA GLY A 273 -6.65 11.91 12.92
C GLY A 273 -5.63 12.43 11.92
N GLY A 274 -6.06 12.98 10.77
CA GLY A 274 -5.19 13.59 9.77
C GLY A 274 -4.46 14.86 10.23
N GLU A 275 -3.51 15.32 9.41
CA GLU A 275 -2.59 16.40 9.81
C GLU A 275 -3.25 17.80 9.82
N PRO A 276 -3.04 18.62 10.87
CA PRO A 276 -3.54 20.01 10.95
C PRO A 276 -3.22 20.86 9.72
N ASP A 277 -1.98 20.75 9.22
CA ASP A 277 -1.52 21.43 8.01
C ASP A 277 -2.43 21.22 6.79
N GLN A 278 -3.02 20.04 6.64
CA GLN A 278 -3.91 19.74 5.52
C GLN A 278 -5.25 20.47 5.67
N LEU A 279 -5.79 20.52 6.89
CA LEU A 279 -6.99 21.28 7.21
C LEU A 279 -6.74 22.78 7.00
N GLN A 280 -5.70 23.34 7.63
CA GLN A 280 -5.34 24.77 7.53
C GLN A 280 -5.17 25.23 6.06
N ARG A 281 -4.49 24.43 5.23
CA ARG A 281 -4.28 24.72 3.80
C ARG A 281 -5.55 24.60 2.93
N SER A 282 -6.61 23.99 3.46
CA SER A 282 -7.92 23.77 2.81
C SER A 282 -9.03 24.74 3.26
N ILE A 283 -8.80 25.54 4.30
CA ILE A 283 -9.78 26.52 4.77
C ILE A 283 -10.09 27.52 3.64
N THR A 284 -11.38 27.72 3.38
CA THR A 284 -11.92 28.61 2.33
C THR A 284 -12.70 29.79 2.91
N ARG A 285 -13.29 29.63 4.11
CA ARG A 285 -14.05 30.67 4.82
C ARG A 285 -13.55 30.77 6.27
N VAL A 286 -13.45 31.99 6.78
CA VAL A 286 -13.03 32.28 8.16
C VAL A 286 -13.91 33.40 8.70
N GLU A 287 -14.67 33.14 9.75
CA GLU A 287 -15.56 34.14 10.37
C GLU A 287 -15.32 34.21 11.88
N LEU A 288 -14.65 35.29 12.31
CA LEU A 288 -14.48 35.61 13.72
C LEU A 288 -15.67 36.45 14.20
N LYS A 289 -16.24 36.08 15.34
CA LYS A 289 -17.22 36.86 16.09
C LYS A 289 -16.66 37.16 17.48
N MET A 290 -16.49 38.44 17.80
CA MET A 290 -16.04 38.91 19.12
C MET A 290 -17.24 39.47 19.88
N VAL A 291 -17.50 38.94 21.07
CA VAL A 291 -18.56 39.41 21.97
C VAL A 291 -17.95 40.41 22.95
N VAL A 292 -18.44 41.64 22.95
CA VAL A 292 -17.90 42.76 23.75
C VAL A 292 -18.91 43.33 24.74
N ASP A 293 -18.40 43.96 25.80
CA ASP A 293 -19.14 44.91 26.62
C ASP A 293 -19.55 46.11 25.74
N GLU A 294 -20.85 46.32 25.55
CA GLU A 294 -21.35 47.39 24.67
C GLU A 294 -20.97 48.78 25.20
N THR A 295 -20.98 49.00 26.52
CA THR A 295 -20.67 50.31 27.11
C THR A 295 -19.23 50.69 26.79
N ARG A 296 -18.29 49.77 27.09
CA ARG A 296 -16.86 49.93 26.80
C ARG A 296 -16.60 50.07 25.32
N TRP A 297 -17.28 49.27 24.49
CA TRP A 297 -17.14 49.39 23.06
C TRP A 297 -17.62 50.77 22.58
N LEU A 298 -18.79 51.25 23.02
CA LEU A 298 -19.30 52.56 22.59
C LEU A 298 -18.38 53.71 23.02
N GLU A 299 -17.84 53.68 24.25
CA GLU A 299 -16.87 54.66 24.79
C GLU A 299 -15.56 54.77 23.98
N MET A 300 -15.11 53.69 23.32
CA MET A 300 -13.86 53.71 22.55
C MET A 300 -13.92 54.63 21.33
N TYR A 301 -12.81 55.31 21.04
CA TYR A 301 -12.69 56.14 19.84
C TYR A 301 -12.74 55.31 18.55
N ASP A 302 -13.27 55.91 17.49
CA ASP A 302 -13.34 55.37 16.12
C ASP A 302 -12.04 54.69 15.64
N HIS A 303 -10.89 55.30 15.93
CA HIS A 303 -9.59 54.77 15.52
C HIS A 303 -9.16 53.54 16.33
N GLN A 304 -9.50 53.47 17.62
CA GLN A 304 -9.20 52.31 18.47
C GLN A 304 -10.05 51.09 18.06
N LYS A 305 -11.34 51.32 17.80
CA LYS A 305 -12.26 50.34 17.21
C LYS A 305 -11.73 49.79 15.90
N ALA A 306 -11.21 50.66 15.03
CA ALA A 306 -10.60 50.26 13.78
C ALA A 306 -9.32 49.43 14.01
N THR A 307 -8.39 49.87 14.85
CA THR A 307 -7.14 49.15 15.14
C THR A 307 -7.37 47.73 15.65
N LEU A 308 -8.36 47.50 16.53
CA LEU A 308 -8.70 46.13 16.98
C LEU A 308 -9.20 45.27 15.81
N ILE A 309 -10.13 45.77 15.00
CA ILE A 309 -10.69 45.04 13.86
C ILE A 309 -9.61 44.75 12.80
N TYR A 310 -8.72 45.70 12.55
CA TYR A 310 -7.53 45.51 11.70
C TYR A 310 -6.59 44.44 12.27
N GLY A 311 -6.27 44.49 13.57
CA GLY A 311 -5.42 43.52 14.24
C GLY A 311 -5.97 42.10 14.13
N TRP A 312 -7.23 41.89 14.52
CA TRP A 312 -7.91 40.61 14.38
C TRP A 312 -7.95 40.11 12.93
N TYR A 313 -8.31 40.98 11.97
CA TYR A 313 -8.34 40.61 10.56
C TYR A 313 -6.95 40.18 10.05
N TYR A 314 -5.89 40.95 10.34
CA TYR A 314 -4.56 40.65 9.81
C TYR A 314 -3.90 39.44 10.46
N GLN A 315 -4.20 39.14 11.73
CA GLN A 315 -3.81 37.86 12.35
C GLN A 315 -4.50 36.68 11.65
N LEU A 316 -5.83 36.76 11.42
CA LEU A 316 -6.57 35.75 10.66
C LEU A 316 -6.04 35.59 9.22
N ARG A 317 -5.74 36.70 8.53
CA ARG A 317 -5.17 36.70 7.18
C ARG A 317 -3.72 36.20 7.14
N GLY A 318 -2.97 36.31 8.24
CA GLY A 318 -1.66 35.69 8.41
C GLY A 318 -1.76 34.17 8.48
N ARG A 319 -2.60 33.64 9.39
CA ARG A 319 -2.77 32.19 9.61
C ARG A 319 -3.54 31.50 8.47
N TYR A 320 -4.45 32.20 7.79
CA TYR A 320 -5.31 31.67 6.71
C TYR A 320 -5.18 32.50 5.41
N SER A 321 -3.95 32.65 4.90
CA SER A 321 -3.56 33.55 3.81
C SER A 321 -4.31 33.41 2.47
N LYS A 322 -4.94 32.26 2.21
CA LYS A 322 -5.82 32.04 1.04
C LYS A 322 -7.21 32.66 1.18
N THR A 323 -7.63 33.01 2.40
CA THR A 323 -9.01 33.41 2.72
C THR A 323 -9.12 34.91 2.96
N PHE A 324 -10.28 35.49 2.68
CA PHE A 324 -10.64 36.83 3.11
C PHE A 324 -11.53 36.71 4.36
N PRO A 325 -10.95 36.78 5.57
CA PRO A 325 -11.72 36.60 6.80
C PRO A 325 -12.76 37.72 6.96
N SER A 326 -13.83 37.45 7.71
CA SER A 326 -14.69 38.52 8.22
C SER A 326 -14.72 38.53 9.74
N VAL A 327 -14.72 39.74 10.32
CA VAL A 327 -14.64 39.96 11.77
C VAL A 327 -15.89 40.73 12.20
N THR A 328 -16.77 40.10 12.97
CA THR A 328 -18.01 40.72 13.44
C THR A 328 -17.91 41.00 14.94
N VAL A 329 -18.23 42.24 15.34
CA VAL A 329 -18.28 42.64 16.75
C VAL A 329 -19.75 42.69 17.18
N VAL A 330 -20.09 41.97 18.25
CA VAL A 330 -21.45 41.87 18.79
C VAL A 330 -21.48 42.15 20.29
N CYS A 331 -22.62 42.57 20.81
CA CYS A 331 -22.96 42.47 22.23
C CYS A 331 -24.18 41.55 22.40
N THR A 332 -24.43 41.12 23.64
CA THR A 332 -25.59 40.32 24.03
C THR A 332 -26.64 41.21 24.68
N GLU A 333 -27.84 41.26 24.09
CA GLU A 333 -28.99 42.00 24.61
C GLU A 333 -30.12 41.02 25.00
N LYS A 334 -30.90 41.34 26.04
CA LYS A 334 -32.03 40.50 26.49
C LYS A 334 -33.34 40.96 25.88
N GLU A 335 -33.77 40.31 24.81
CA GLU A 335 -35.05 40.54 24.15
C GLU A 335 -36.05 39.45 24.56
N ASN A 336 -37.18 39.85 25.17
CA ASN A 336 -38.22 38.92 25.65
C ASN A 336 -37.70 37.79 26.57
N GLY A 337 -36.69 38.09 27.39
CA GLY A 337 -36.07 37.14 28.33
C GLY A 337 -35.08 36.16 27.69
N LYS A 338 -34.81 36.25 26.38
CA LYS A 338 -33.77 35.48 25.68
C LYS A 338 -32.58 36.36 25.34
N ASP A 339 -31.39 35.80 25.45
CA ASP A 339 -30.16 36.43 25.00
C ASP A 339 -30.13 36.45 23.46
N LYS A 340 -29.83 37.62 22.88
CA LYS A 340 -29.84 37.88 21.43
C LYS A 340 -28.61 38.69 21.03
N GLU A 341 -27.99 38.34 19.91
CA GLU A 341 -26.82 39.06 19.39
C GLU A 341 -27.23 40.37 18.70
N LYS A 342 -26.64 41.48 19.14
CA LYS A 342 -26.74 42.79 18.52
C LYS A 342 -25.41 43.14 17.85
N LYS A 343 -25.43 43.30 16.53
CA LYS A 343 -24.23 43.58 15.72
C LYS A 343 -23.85 45.05 15.85
N LEU A 344 -22.63 45.32 16.30
CA LEU A 344 -22.08 46.66 16.50
C LEU A 344 -21.28 47.10 15.27
N SER A 345 -20.31 46.28 14.85
CA SER A 345 -19.42 46.52 13.71
C SER A 345 -19.14 45.23 12.91
N ARG A 346 -18.72 45.36 11.65
CA ARG A 346 -18.09 44.28 10.88
C ARG A 346 -16.90 44.79 10.08
N GLY A 347 -15.75 44.13 10.20
CA GLY A 347 -14.64 44.25 9.26
C GLY A 347 -14.71 43.16 8.18
N SER A 348 -14.60 43.54 6.92
CA SER A 348 -14.51 42.62 5.78
C SER A 348 -13.78 43.24 4.59
N TRP A 349 -13.16 42.40 3.76
CA TRP A 349 -12.42 42.85 2.56
C TRP A 349 -13.36 43.39 1.47
N ASP A 350 -13.07 44.58 0.93
CA ASP A 350 -13.66 45.04 -0.34
C ASP A 350 -12.69 44.75 -1.49
N GLY A 351 -12.94 43.66 -2.21
CA GLY A 351 -12.19 43.26 -3.39
C GLY A 351 -12.27 44.22 -4.59
N ARG A 352 -13.00 45.35 -4.48
CA ARG A 352 -12.96 46.46 -5.47
C ARG A 352 -11.96 47.56 -5.11
N ARG A 353 -11.54 47.63 -3.84
CA ARG A 353 -10.66 48.68 -3.31
C ARG A 353 -9.33 48.15 -2.78
N ASP A 354 -9.23 46.83 -2.57
CA ASP A 354 -8.08 46.17 -1.95
C ASP A 354 -7.82 46.66 -0.51
N GLU A 355 -8.91 47.01 0.21
CA GLU A 355 -8.89 47.48 1.60
C GLU A 355 -9.92 46.72 2.47
N ILE A 356 -9.76 46.82 3.79
CA ILE A 356 -10.75 46.30 4.75
C ILE A 356 -11.74 47.42 5.05
N ILE A 357 -13.01 47.22 4.69
CA ILE A 357 -14.08 48.12 5.08
C ILE A 357 -14.62 47.72 6.45
N ILE A 358 -14.84 48.72 7.31
CA ILE A 358 -15.41 48.57 8.65
C ILE A 358 -16.80 49.18 8.67
N ASP A 359 -17.81 48.33 8.45
CA ASP A 359 -19.21 48.68 8.63
C ASP A 359 -19.55 48.87 10.11
N ARG A 360 -20.44 49.82 10.41
CA ARG A 360 -20.99 50.05 11.75
C ARG A 360 -22.48 50.25 11.69
N PHE A 361 -23.21 49.38 12.38
CA PHE A 361 -24.65 49.17 12.17
C PHE A 361 -25.53 50.09 13.01
N THR A 362 -25.06 50.52 14.19
CA THR A 362 -25.77 51.46 15.06
C THR A 362 -25.28 52.90 14.82
N LYS A 363 -26.12 53.90 15.10
CA LYS A 363 -25.74 55.33 15.00
C LYS A 363 -24.84 55.73 16.16
N GLU A 364 -25.05 55.07 17.29
CA GLU A 364 -24.44 55.22 18.60
C GLU A 364 -22.97 54.75 18.57
N ASN A 365 -22.63 53.79 17.70
CA ASN A 365 -21.26 53.32 17.45
C ASN A 365 -20.49 54.22 16.45
N ARG A 366 -20.79 55.53 16.43
CA ARG A 366 -20.08 56.56 15.64
C ARG A 366 -19.55 57.64 16.57
N ASP A 367 -18.35 58.13 16.30
CA ASP A 367 -17.66 59.22 16.99
C ASP A 367 -18.62 60.28 17.58
N PRO A 368 -18.75 60.37 18.92
CA PRO A 368 -19.65 61.32 19.59
C PRO A 368 -19.39 62.79 19.24
N GLY A 369 -18.18 63.12 18.74
CA GLY A 369 -17.81 64.47 18.33
C GLY A 369 -18.12 64.82 16.88
N ARG A 370 -18.57 63.89 16.03
CA ARG A 370 -18.75 64.14 14.58
C ARG A 370 -20.21 64.48 14.21
N PRO A 371 -20.46 65.65 13.59
CA PRO A 371 -21.81 66.02 13.15
C PRO A 371 -22.30 65.08 12.04
N VAL A 372 -23.59 64.72 12.11
CA VAL A 372 -24.24 63.82 11.15
C VAL A 372 -24.35 64.51 9.78
N LYS A 373 -23.41 64.23 8.87
CA LYS A 373 -23.63 64.49 7.44
C LYS A 373 -24.84 63.66 6.99
N ARG A 374 -25.92 64.34 6.60
CA ARG A 374 -27.08 63.71 5.96
C ARG A 374 -26.59 62.94 4.73
N ILE A 375 -26.91 61.65 4.69
CA ILE A 375 -26.97 60.92 3.42
C ILE A 375 -28.15 61.54 2.65
N VAL A 376 -27.86 62.26 1.58
CA VAL A 376 -28.87 62.64 0.59
C VAL A 376 -29.29 61.35 -0.12
N LYS A 377 -30.60 61.17 -0.33
CA LYS A 377 -31.17 59.99 -1.01
C LYS A 377 -30.77 59.94 -2.48
#